data_AF-A0A2S6MW03-F1
#
_entry.id   AF-A0A2S6MW03-F1
#
_cell.length_a   1.000
_cell.length_b   1.000
_cell.length_c   1.000
_cell.angle_alpha   90.00
_cell.angle_beta   90.00
_cell.angle_gamma   90.00
#
_symmetry.space_group_name_H-M   'P 1'
#
loop_
_entity.id
_entity.type
_entity.pdbx_description
1 polymer ?
#
loop_
_entity_poly.entity_id
_entity_poly.type
_entity_poly.pdbx_seq_one_letter_code
_entity_poly.pdbx_strand_id
1 'polypeptide(L)'
;MERMMADQPLGHDKPGADDMGSLQVQAHWDAAAEVWWAESDDLPGLATEAPSFPELMTHIKSLAPTIIRENLGRRPDGLSVRVAGNASEETFKING
;
A
#
# COMPACT_ATOMS: atom_id res chain seq x y z
N MET A 1 -36.74 0.92 24.91
CA MET A 1 -35.41 0.43 25.31
C MET A 1 -34.45 0.78 24.20
N GLU A 2 -33.52 1.70 24.48
CA GLU A 2 -32.43 2.12 23.59
C GLU A 2 -31.36 1.03 23.42
N ARG A 3 -30.57 1.19 22.34
CA ARG A 3 -29.23 0.69 21.93
C ARG A 3 -29.30 0.21 20.47
N MET A 4 -29.17 1.07 19.44
CA MET A 4 -28.00 1.83 18.94
C MET A 4 -26.92 0.95 18.26
N MET A 5 -26.43 1.46 17.11
CA MET A 5 -25.19 1.13 16.36
C MET A 5 -25.35 0.03 15.28
N ALA A 6 -25.09 0.24 13.99
CA ALA A 6 -24.70 1.42 13.22
C ALA A 6 -25.04 1.17 11.74
N ASP A 7 -25.60 2.19 11.10
CA ASP A 7 -25.43 2.48 9.67
C ASP A 7 -23.94 2.36 9.34
N GLN A 8 -23.54 1.37 8.53
CA GLN A 8 -22.21 1.38 7.93
C GLN A 8 -22.33 2.16 6.61
N PRO A 9 -21.91 3.42 6.54
CA PRO A 9 -21.76 4.05 5.25
C PRO A 9 -20.61 3.36 4.50
N LEU A 10 -20.90 2.91 3.28
CA LEU A 10 -19.90 2.65 2.24
C LEU A 10 -19.16 3.97 1.98
N GLY A 11 -18.13 4.25 2.77
CA GLY A 11 -17.23 5.38 2.59
C GLY A 11 -16.20 5.05 1.53
N HIS A 12 -16.53 5.31 0.27
CA HIS A 12 -15.51 5.76 -0.67
C HIS A 12 -14.95 7.08 -0.13
N ASP A 13 -13.63 7.07 0.05
CA ASP A 13 -12.70 8.16 -0.19
C ASP A 13 -13.15 9.57 0.24
N LYS A 14 -12.63 10.01 1.40
CA LYS A 14 -12.36 11.43 1.60
C LYS A 14 -10.86 11.63 1.37
N PRO A 15 -10.44 12.32 0.31
CA PRO A 15 -9.05 12.72 0.21
C PRO A 15 -8.76 13.74 1.33
N GLY A 16 -8.03 13.28 2.35
CA GLY A 16 -7.42 14.17 3.34
C GLY A 16 -6.40 15.06 2.65
N ALA A 17 -6.09 16.23 3.21
CA ALA A 17 -5.24 17.25 2.58
C ALA A 17 -3.77 16.83 2.28
N ASP A 18 -3.42 15.56 2.51
CA ASP A 18 -2.22 14.87 2.02
C ASP A 18 -2.40 14.29 0.60
N ASP A 19 -3.59 14.43 0.02
CA ASP A 19 -4.03 13.98 -1.31
C ASP A 19 -3.44 14.84 -2.44
N MET A 20 -2.12 14.79 -2.55
CA MET A 20 -1.44 14.86 -3.83
C MET A 20 -0.95 13.44 -4.20
N GLY A 21 -1.88 12.48 -4.23
CA GLY A 21 -1.70 11.16 -4.85
C GLY A 21 -0.61 10.28 -4.23
N SER A 22 -0.91 9.63 -3.10
CA SER A 22 -0.10 8.50 -2.64
C SER A 22 -0.27 7.30 -3.57
N LEU A 23 0.84 6.64 -3.94
CA LEU A 23 0.83 5.45 -4.79
C LEU A 23 0.29 4.27 -3.96
N GLN A 24 -0.78 3.63 -4.43
CA GLN A 24 -1.48 2.57 -3.70
C GLN A 24 -0.90 1.19 -4.00
N VAL A 25 -0.64 0.41 -2.95
CA VAL A 25 -0.23 -0.99 -3.03
C VAL A 25 -1.22 -1.85 -2.24
N GLN A 26 -1.71 -2.92 -2.87
CA GLN A 26 -2.59 -3.89 -2.25
C GLN A 26 -1.76 -5.08 -1.77
N ALA A 27 -1.90 -5.43 -0.49
CA ALA A 27 -1.23 -6.56 0.13
C ALA A 27 -2.24 -7.64 0.52
N HIS A 28 -1.88 -8.89 0.23
CA HIS A 28 -2.75 -10.04 0.39
C HIS A 28 -2.02 -11.14 1.16
N TRP A 29 -2.73 -11.77 2.09
CA TRP A 29 -2.24 -12.98 2.74
C TRP A 29 -2.70 -14.21 1.95
N ASP A 30 -1.76 -15.04 1.51
CA ASP A 30 -2.03 -16.37 0.97
C ASP A 30 -1.81 -17.41 2.07
N ALA A 31 -2.91 -18.02 2.54
CA ALA A 31 -2.88 -19.02 3.59
C ALA A 31 -2.34 -20.39 3.14
N ALA A 32 -2.36 -20.70 1.84
CA ALA A 32 -1.83 -21.97 1.33
C ALA A 32 -0.31 -21.93 1.18
N ALA A 33 0.24 -20.75 0.85
CA ALA A 33 1.67 -20.53 0.71
C ALA A 33 2.33 -19.95 1.98
N GLU A 34 1.53 -19.51 2.97
CA GLU A 34 1.98 -18.86 4.20
C GLU A 34 2.84 -17.61 3.95
N VAL A 35 2.44 -16.82 2.94
CA VAL A 35 3.14 -15.57 2.57
C VAL A 35 2.16 -14.42 2.39
N TRP A 36 2.67 -13.23 2.67
CA TRP A 36 2.12 -11.98 2.17
C TRP A 36 2.65 -11.72 0.76
N TRP A 37 1.79 -11.35 -0.18
CA TRP A 37 2.17 -10.88 -1.51
C TRP A 37 1.54 -9.52 -1.81
N ALA A 38 2.10 -8.77 -2.76
CA ALA A 38 1.62 -7.44 -3.11
C ALA A 38 1.55 -7.16 -4.61
N GLU A 39 0.55 -6.36 -5.01
CA GLU A 39 0.36 -5.83 -6.36
C GLU A 39 -0.02 -4.33 -6.31
N SER A 40 0.09 -3.64 -7.44
CA SER A 40 -0.19 -2.21 -7.54
C SER A 40 -0.35 -1.76 -8.99
N ASP A 41 -1.45 -1.07 -9.29
CA ASP A 41 -1.62 -0.33 -10.56
C ASP A 41 -0.77 0.94 -10.61
N ASP A 42 -0.52 1.57 -9.45
CA ASP A 42 0.28 2.79 -9.32
C ASP A 42 1.79 2.55 -9.37
N LEU A 43 2.24 1.31 -9.11
CA LEU A 43 3.62 0.84 -9.20
C LEU A 43 3.71 -0.36 -10.17
N PRO A 44 3.55 -0.13 -11.48
CA PRO A 44 3.57 -1.20 -12.47
C PRO A 44 4.90 -1.93 -12.42
N GLY A 45 4.85 -3.26 -12.28
CA GLY A 45 6.04 -4.11 -12.11
C GLY A 45 6.43 -4.40 -10.66
N LEU A 46 5.66 -3.92 -9.68
CA LEU A 46 5.77 -4.41 -8.31
C LEU A 46 5.26 -5.85 -8.22
N ALA A 47 6.19 -6.79 -7.99
CA ALA A 47 5.88 -8.18 -7.69
C ALA A 47 6.83 -8.63 -6.57
N THR A 48 6.29 -8.82 -5.37
CA THR A 48 7.07 -9.26 -4.21
C THR A 48 6.17 -9.99 -3.21
N GLU A 49 6.79 -10.90 -2.48
CA GLU A 49 6.19 -11.62 -1.36
C GLU A 49 7.17 -11.72 -0.18
N ALA A 50 6.66 -12.04 1.00
CA ALA A 50 7.43 -12.29 2.21
C ALA A 50 6.62 -13.07 3.26
N PRO A 51 7.25 -13.79 4.20
CA PRO A 51 6.53 -14.58 5.20
C PRO A 51 5.77 -13.72 6.24
N SER A 52 6.04 -12.42 6.32
CA SER A 52 5.38 -11.51 7.24
C SER A 52 5.12 -10.13 6.60
N PHE A 53 4.08 -9.43 7.07
CA PHE A 53 3.76 -8.08 6.58
C PHE A 53 4.93 -7.09 6.78
N PRO A 54 5.67 -7.08 7.92
CA PRO A 54 6.85 -6.23 8.09
C PRO A 54 8.00 -6.54 7.11
N GLU A 55 8.21 -7.81 6.76
CA GLU A 55 9.21 -8.19 5.76
C GLU A 55 8.75 -7.77 4.34
N LEU A 56 7.47 -7.98 4.00
CA LEU A 56 6.89 -7.49 2.75
C LEU A 56 7.07 -5.98 2.62
N MET A 57 6.80 -5.25 3.70
CA MET A 57 7.00 -3.80 3.76
C MET A 57 8.46 -3.40 3.52
N THR A 58 9.42 -4.17 4.04
CA THR A 58 10.85 -3.96 3.79
C THR A 58 11.18 -4.15 2.31
N HIS A 59 10.63 -5.17 1.66
CA HIS A 59 10.79 -5.40 0.22
C HIS A 59 10.20 -4.25 -0.61
N ILE A 60 8.96 -3.83 -0.31
CA ILE A 60 8.29 -2.73 -1.02
C ILE A 60 9.07 -1.42 -0.87
N LYS A 61 9.53 -1.08 0.34
CA LYS A 61 10.37 0.11 0.60
C LYS A 61 11.66 0.10 -0.21
N SER A 62 12.26 -1.07 -0.43
CA SER A 62 13.46 -1.21 -1.23
C SER A 62 13.20 -1.15 -2.75
N LEU A 63 12.08 -1.69 -3.23
CA LEU A 63 11.76 -1.78 -4.66
C LEU A 63 11.12 -0.50 -5.20
N ALA A 64 10.25 0.15 -4.43
CA ALA A 64 9.45 1.28 -4.88
C ALA A 64 10.28 2.42 -5.52
N PRO A 65 11.41 2.90 -4.95
CA PRO A 65 12.19 3.97 -5.57
C PRO A 65 12.69 3.61 -6.97
N THR A 66 13.07 2.35 -7.19
CA THR A 66 13.52 1.85 -8.48
C THR A 66 12.37 1.75 -9.45
N ILE A 67 11.24 1.14 -9.07
CA ILE A 67 10.06 1.02 -9.93
C ILE A 67 9.54 2.40 -10.37
N ILE A 68 9.48 3.36 -9.46
CA ILE A 68 9.03 4.73 -9.78
C ILE A 68 9.95 5.38 -10.84
N ARG A 69 11.26 5.21 -10.70
CA ARG A 69 12.22 5.80 -11.64
C ARG A 69 12.18 5.11 -13.00
N GLU A 70 12.23 3.79 -13.01
CA GLU A 70 12.39 3.01 -14.25
C GLU A 70 11.07 2.82 -15.00
N ASN A 71 9.96 2.62 -14.28
CA ASN A 71 8.69 2.22 -14.90
C ASN A 71 7.69 3.38 -15.02
N LEU A 72 7.79 4.40 -14.16
CA LEU A 72 6.95 5.60 -14.24
C LEU A 72 7.68 6.81 -14.83
N GLY A 73 9.01 6.77 -14.94
CA GLY A 73 9.82 7.92 -15.39
C GLY A 73 9.73 9.13 -14.47
N ARG A 74 9.48 8.91 -13.17
CA ARG A 74 9.29 9.98 -12.16
C ARG A 74 10.44 10.00 -11.16
N ARG A 75 10.71 11.18 -10.58
CA ARG A 75 11.60 11.33 -9.43
C ARG A 75 10.90 10.76 -8.18
N PRO A 76 11.52 9.84 -7.43
CA PRO A 76 10.80 9.12 -6.36
C PRO A 76 10.67 9.89 -5.05
N ASP A 77 11.57 10.82 -4.74
CA ASP A 77 11.55 11.61 -3.51
C ASP A 77 10.28 12.42 -3.32
N GLY A 78 9.87 12.54 -2.06
CA GLY A 78 8.68 13.29 -1.67
C GLY A 78 7.37 12.57 -1.99
N LEU A 79 7.40 11.47 -2.76
CA LEU A 79 6.24 10.61 -2.96
C LEU A 79 5.98 9.77 -1.71
N SER A 80 4.71 9.47 -1.50
CA SER A 80 4.26 8.56 -0.45
C SER A 80 3.69 7.29 -1.08
N VAL A 81 4.01 6.15 -0.49
CA VAL A 81 3.43 4.85 -0.85
C VAL A 81 2.57 4.39 0.31
N ARG A 82 1.31 4.06 0.02
CA ARG A 82 0.36 3.48 0.98
C ARG A 82 0.19 2.01 0.65
N VAL A 83 0.45 1.14 1.61
CA VAL A 83 0.27 -0.30 1.48
C VAL A 83 -0.88 -0.72 2.40
N ALA A 84 -1.92 -1.34 1.83
CA ALA A 84 -3.09 -1.77 2.57
C ALA A 84 -3.41 -3.24 2.27
N GLY A 85 -3.67 -4.00 3.33
CA GLY A 85 -4.24 -5.34 3.30
C GLY A 85 -5.44 -5.43 4.26
N ASN A 86 -6.11 -6.58 4.29
CA ASN A 86 -7.41 -6.74 4.97
C ASN A 86 -7.43 -6.35 6.47
N ALA A 87 -6.28 -6.44 7.17
CA ALA A 87 -6.16 -6.07 8.58
C ALA A 87 -4.86 -5.28 8.89
N SER A 88 -4.16 -4.79 7.87
CA SER A 88 -2.86 -4.14 8.03
C SER A 88 -2.74 -3.00 7.05
N GLU A 89 -2.28 -1.85 7.52
CA GLU A 89 -2.07 -0.68 6.70
C GLU A 89 -0.83 0.06 7.17
N GLU A 90 0.01 0.48 6.24
CA GLU A 90 1.15 1.34 6.53
C GLU A 90 1.41 2.29 5.35
N THR A 91 1.81 3.52 5.66
CA THR A 91 2.25 4.51 4.67
C THR A 91 3.67 4.92 4.96
N PHE A 92 4.49 5.06 3.93
CA PHE A 92 5.85 5.57 4.05
C PHE A 92 6.17 6.60 2.97
N LYS A 93 7.04 7.56 3.31
CA LYS A 93 7.59 8.54 2.37
C LYS A 93 8.88 8.01 1.78
N ILE A 94 9.06 8.21 0.47
CA ILE A 94 10.33 7.93 -0.19
C ILE A 94 11.28 9.09 0.06
N ASN A 95 12.41 8.79 0.68
CA ASN A 95 13.53 9.72 0.80
C ASN A 95 14.47 9.47 -0.39
N GLY A 96 14.85 10.53 -1.10
CA GLY A 96 15.78 10.47 -2.23
C GLY A 96 17.24 10.48 -1.83
#